data_AF-A0A7W7QC03-F1
#
_entry.id   AF-A0A7W7QC03-F1
#
_cell.length_a   1.000
_cell.length_b   1.000
_cell.length_c   1.000
_cell.angle_alpha   90.00
_cell.angle_beta   90.00
_cell.angle_gamma   90.00
#
_symmetry.space_group_name_H-M   'P 1'
#
loop_
_entity.id
_entity.type
_entity.pdbx_description
1 polymer ?
#
loop_
_entity_poly.entity_id
_entity_poly.type
_entity_poly.pdbx_seq_one_letter_code
_entity_poly.pdbx_strand_id
1 'polypeptide(L)'
;MRASTGVRADLTEFLAEPLGPATVARSLMDLPGEGGPMWAAYANTHRFDIPGLDAGDDRSADLVVWGKALDCLAHRYVRMVSSWSDAPHRLYVLTRQRLALYTRADPSGFLARAARVRDGLRDGIVQLGKDLAEKVADRRKLWGGDTYAGNYEGEPITPPTMEPLAEIRRAQIAGFEVAERTTAPVLRLRLVDGSGLDFLVGMTDRDECEYALGLTNGAPPLRPGARGDWVATLARQALEQAAALLPGEEIMVAGTTNAGYVGAQLGRELRVPHTPLGRMPALTLPPARWPLPAATSQGPDGWLDDPTIAYWAQADRADRDAVALADLLAHTAGAARLVLTRERLALIVTTASLAAPPDPAAAVTSLRDVPRARVRGVTAELAGRSLPPKPWLRVDFTDGSTLRLRDPVAARHAAVLST
;
A
#
# COMPACT_ATOMS: atom_id res chain seq x y z
N MET A 1 -25.37 -10.98 28.53
CA MET A 1 -24.32 -10.38 27.68
C MET A 1 -23.43 -11.48 27.14
N ARG A 2 -23.63 -11.91 25.89
CA ARG A 2 -22.64 -12.76 25.19
C ARG A 2 -21.55 -11.82 24.67
N ALA A 3 -20.30 -12.02 25.10
CA ALA A 3 -19.17 -11.33 24.52
C ALA A 3 -19.17 -11.61 23.00
N SER A 4 -19.35 -10.57 22.19
CA SER A 4 -19.30 -10.74 20.74
C SER A 4 -17.90 -11.23 20.40
N THR A 5 -17.83 -12.41 19.77
CA THR A 5 -16.66 -12.88 19.03
C THR A 5 -16.49 -11.95 17.83
N GLY A 6 -15.99 -10.74 18.11
CA GLY A 6 -15.63 -9.78 17.08
C GLY A 6 -14.55 -10.43 16.24
N VAL A 7 -14.77 -10.47 14.94
CA VAL A 7 -13.70 -10.66 13.97
C VAL A 7 -12.73 -9.50 14.19
N ARG A 8 -11.75 -9.71 15.08
CA ARG A 8 -10.54 -8.91 15.13
C ARG A 8 -9.76 -9.32 13.88
N ALA A 9 -10.10 -8.73 12.73
CA ALA A 9 -9.06 -8.54 11.73
C ALA A 9 -7.94 -7.82 12.48
N ASP A 10 -6.78 -8.47 12.63
CA ASP A 10 -5.68 -7.88 13.37
C ASP A 10 -5.24 -6.66 12.57
N LEU A 11 -5.64 -5.48 13.03
CA LEU A 11 -5.42 -4.21 12.36
C LEU A 11 -3.92 -3.90 12.16
N THR A 12 -3.04 -4.68 12.80
CA THR A 12 -1.59 -4.61 12.54
C THR A 12 -1.17 -5.25 11.22
N GLU A 13 -2.01 -6.05 10.57
CA GLU A 13 -1.68 -6.76 9.33
C GLU A 13 -1.38 -5.80 8.17
N PHE A 14 -2.03 -4.64 8.10
CA PHE A 14 -1.72 -3.60 7.10
C PHE A 14 -0.33 -2.99 7.27
N LEU A 15 0.15 -2.84 8.50
CA LEU A 15 1.51 -2.34 8.78
C LEU A 15 2.57 -3.44 8.64
N ALA A 16 2.13 -4.70 8.52
CA ALA A 16 3.00 -5.80 8.13
C ALA A 16 3.15 -5.90 6.60
N GLU A 17 2.37 -5.14 5.82
CA GLU A 17 2.53 -5.12 4.37
C GLU A 17 3.89 -4.57 3.96
N PRO A 18 4.49 -5.12 2.89
CA PRO A 18 5.68 -4.55 2.28
C PRO A 18 5.51 -3.08 1.92
N LEU A 19 6.62 -2.32 1.96
CA LEU A 19 6.68 -1.06 1.22
C LEU A 19 6.19 -1.30 -0.20
N GLY A 20 5.23 -0.50 -0.65
CA GLY A 20 4.68 -0.62 -1.99
C GLY A 20 5.79 -0.60 -3.03
N PRO A 21 5.73 -1.46 -4.07
CA PRO A 21 6.79 -1.57 -5.08
C PRO A 21 7.14 -0.22 -5.72
N ALA A 22 6.19 0.70 -5.87
CA ALA A 22 6.50 2.03 -6.40
C ALA A 22 7.28 2.91 -5.42
N THR A 23 7.06 2.78 -4.11
CA THR A 23 7.85 3.46 -3.08
C THR A 23 9.30 3.01 -3.11
N VAL A 24 9.53 1.70 -3.29
CA VAL A 24 10.88 1.15 -3.46
C VAL A 24 11.48 1.58 -4.80
N ALA A 25 10.72 1.48 -5.89
CA ALA A 25 11.18 1.90 -7.21
C ALA A 25 11.66 3.37 -7.23
N ARG A 26 10.94 4.28 -6.57
CA ARG A 26 11.34 5.69 -6.46
C ARG A 26 12.73 5.88 -5.82
N SER A 27 13.15 4.98 -4.92
CA SER A 27 14.48 5.05 -4.30
C SER A 27 15.62 4.52 -5.19
N LEU A 28 15.29 3.85 -6.29
CA LEU A 28 16.26 3.25 -7.22
C LEU A 28 16.43 4.09 -8.50
N MET A 29 15.57 5.10 -8.69
CA MET A 29 15.47 5.86 -9.92
C MET A 29 16.24 7.18 -9.81
N ASP A 30 17.51 7.15 -10.17
CA ASP A 30 18.39 8.33 -10.17
C ASP A 30 18.69 8.87 -11.58
N LEU A 31 18.22 8.20 -12.64
CA LEU A 31 18.57 8.59 -14.01
C LEU A 31 17.87 9.91 -14.40
N PRO A 32 18.64 10.96 -14.76
CA PRO A 32 18.07 12.22 -15.23
C PRO A 32 17.16 11.99 -16.44
N GLY A 33 15.94 12.52 -16.36
CA GLY A 33 14.98 12.46 -17.48
C GLY A 33 14.18 11.15 -17.59
N GLU A 34 14.41 10.15 -16.72
CA GLU A 34 13.59 8.92 -16.71
C GLU A 34 12.16 9.20 -16.20
N GLY A 35 12.00 10.27 -15.41
CA GLY A 35 10.75 10.59 -14.70
C GLY A 35 10.55 9.64 -13.51
N GLY A 36 9.33 9.62 -12.95
CA GLY A 36 8.97 8.63 -11.93
C GLY A 36 8.51 7.30 -12.55
N PRO A 37 8.37 6.24 -11.74
CA PRO A 37 7.86 4.95 -12.23
C PRO A 37 6.44 5.16 -12.75
N MET A 38 6.10 4.61 -13.91
CA MET A 38 4.71 4.59 -14.40
C MET A 38 3.88 3.65 -13.54
N TRP A 39 4.43 2.46 -13.29
CA TRP A 39 4.01 1.55 -12.23
C TRP A 39 5.17 0.67 -11.82
N ALA A 40 5.04 0.01 -10.67
CA ALA A 40 5.96 -1.02 -10.23
C ALA A 40 5.21 -2.19 -9.58
N ALA A 41 5.77 -3.39 -9.69
CA ALA A 41 5.17 -4.62 -9.17
C ALA A 41 6.22 -5.51 -8.52
N TYR A 42 5.86 -6.17 -7.42
CA TYR A 42 6.63 -7.32 -6.95
C TYR A 42 6.12 -8.59 -7.63
N ALA A 43 7.03 -9.43 -8.11
CA ALA A 43 6.70 -10.78 -8.54
C ALA A 43 7.75 -11.74 -8.00
N ASN A 44 7.30 -12.69 -7.19
CA ASN A 44 8.18 -13.61 -6.46
C ASN A 44 8.25 -14.95 -7.21
N THR A 45 7.12 -15.39 -7.78
CA THR A 45 7.04 -16.62 -8.57
C THR A 45 6.92 -16.32 -10.06
N HIS A 46 7.50 -17.17 -10.89
CA HIS A 46 7.34 -17.08 -12.33
C HIS A 46 7.24 -18.47 -12.96
N ARG A 47 6.57 -18.53 -14.09
CA ARG A 47 6.37 -19.73 -14.89
C ARG A 47 6.72 -19.46 -16.36
N PHE A 48 7.09 -20.50 -17.09
CA PHE A 48 7.27 -20.44 -18.54
C PHE A 48 6.13 -21.17 -19.28
N ASP A 49 5.48 -20.46 -20.18
CA ASP A 49 4.57 -20.99 -21.18
C ASP A 49 5.25 -20.90 -22.55
N ILE A 50 6.29 -21.73 -22.71
CA ILE A 50 7.16 -21.78 -23.87
C ILE A 50 7.37 -23.26 -24.22
N PRO A 51 7.17 -23.66 -25.49
CA PRO A 51 7.42 -25.03 -25.90
C PRO A 51 8.82 -25.52 -25.50
N GLY A 52 8.88 -26.65 -24.79
CA GLY A 52 10.13 -27.25 -24.32
C GLY A 52 10.58 -26.83 -22.92
N LEU A 53 9.86 -25.93 -22.23
CA LEU A 53 10.02 -25.66 -20.80
C LEU A 53 8.88 -26.31 -20.01
N ASP A 54 9.14 -26.62 -18.74
CA ASP A 54 8.09 -27.12 -17.85
C ASP A 54 7.02 -26.04 -17.64
N ALA A 55 5.80 -26.43 -17.95
CA ALA A 55 4.64 -25.59 -17.82
C ALA A 55 4.30 -25.35 -16.33
N GLY A 56 4.46 -26.26 -15.38
CA GLY A 56 3.97 -26.01 -14.01
C GLY A 56 2.47 -25.58 -13.93
N ASP A 57 2.02 -25.02 -12.80
CA ASP A 57 0.63 -24.51 -12.60
C ASP A 57 0.60 -22.97 -12.69
N ASP A 58 -0.36 -22.42 -13.44
CA ASP A 58 -0.58 -20.97 -13.59
C ASP A 58 -1.11 -20.33 -12.30
N ARG A 59 -1.80 -21.10 -11.44
CA ARG A 59 -2.58 -20.56 -10.30
C ARG A 59 -1.73 -19.94 -9.18
N SER A 60 -0.44 -20.22 -9.15
CA SER A 60 0.48 -19.72 -8.11
C SER A 60 1.56 -18.78 -8.65
N ALA A 61 1.56 -18.49 -9.94
CA ALA A 61 2.55 -17.65 -10.58
C ALA A 61 2.17 -16.17 -10.50
N ASP A 62 3.07 -15.32 -10.00
CA ASP A 62 2.91 -13.86 -10.09
C ASP A 62 3.18 -13.33 -11.50
N LEU A 63 3.96 -14.09 -12.29
CA LEU A 63 4.38 -13.76 -13.64
C LEU A 63 4.40 -15.00 -14.53
N VAL A 64 3.80 -14.92 -15.72
CA VAL A 64 3.97 -15.97 -16.74
C VAL A 64 4.68 -15.41 -17.96
N VAL A 65 5.80 -16.04 -18.31
CA VAL A 65 6.63 -15.72 -19.47
C VAL A 65 6.17 -16.60 -20.64
N TRP A 66 5.79 -16.00 -21.76
CA TRP A 66 5.26 -16.75 -22.89
C TRP A 66 5.96 -16.40 -24.21
N GLY A 67 6.01 -17.37 -25.12
CA GLY A 67 6.68 -17.21 -26.41
C GLY A 67 6.75 -18.49 -27.23
N LYS A 68 7.09 -18.36 -28.52
CA LYS A 68 7.10 -19.48 -29.47
C LYS A 68 8.39 -20.32 -29.45
N ALA A 69 9.46 -19.83 -28.84
CA ALA A 69 10.78 -20.46 -28.87
C ALA A 69 11.58 -20.21 -27.58
N LEU A 70 12.51 -21.12 -27.26
CA LEU A 70 13.42 -21.08 -26.12
C LEU A 70 14.42 -19.91 -26.13
N ASP A 71 14.46 -19.11 -27.17
CA ASP A 71 15.35 -17.96 -27.26
C ASP A 71 14.60 -16.67 -27.58
N CYS A 72 13.28 -16.65 -27.42
CA CYS A 72 12.51 -15.40 -27.52
C CYS A 72 12.97 -14.37 -26.47
N LEU A 73 12.72 -13.10 -26.74
CA LEU A 73 13.16 -11.97 -25.92
C LEU A 73 12.69 -12.11 -24.47
N ALA A 74 11.40 -12.44 -24.25
CA ALA A 74 10.85 -12.57 -22.91
C ALA A 74 11.61 -13.61 -22.07
N HIS A 75 11.90 -14.78 -22.66
CA HIS A 75 12.69 -15.81 -22.00
C HIS A 75 14.13 -15.36 -21.75
N ARG A 76 14.78 -14.68 -22.70
CA ARG A 76 16.15 -14.17 -22.49
C ARG A 76 16.24 -13.24 -21.29
N TYR A 77 15.28 -12.36 -21.09
CA TYR A 77 15.28 -11.42 -19.96
C TYR A 77 15.01 -12.11 -18.63
N VAL A 78 14.10 -13.08 -18.58
CA VAL A 78 13.72 -13.73 -17.32
C VAL A 78 14.64 -14.90 -16.95
N ARG A 79 15.25 -15.61 -17.91
CA ARG A 79 16.20 -16.71 -17.61
C ARG A 79 17.52 -16.23 -16.99
N MET A 80 17.88 -14.96 -17.19
CA MET A 80 19.03 -14.39 -16.46
C MET A 80 18.77 -14.30 -14.95
N VAL A 81 17.51 -14.52 -14.54
CA VAL A 81 17.04 -14.44 -13.16
C VAL A 81 16.98 -15.83 -12.49
N SER A 82 17.15 -16.93 -13.23
CA SER A 82 16.94 -18.28 -12.71
C SER A 82 18.22 -18.94 -12.20
N SER A 83 18.36 -19.03 -10.87
CA SER A 83 18.86 -20.24 -10.17
C SER A 83 18.68 -20.23 -8.63
N TRP A 84 18.02 -19.23 -8.04
CA TRP A 84 17.88 -19.14 -6.58
C TRP A 84 16.41 -19.24 -6.22
N SER A 85 16.00 -20.42 -5.74
CA SER A 85 14.68 -20.66 -5.13
C SER A 85 14.39 -19.75 -3.94
N ASP A 86 15.42 -19.07 -3.42
CA ASP A 86 15.38 -18.41 -2.12
C ASP A 86 15.44 -16.88 -2.20
N ALA A 87 15.56 -16.28 -3.40
CA ALA A 87 15.59 -14.82 -3.55
C ALA A 87 14.14 -14.28 -3.60
N PRO A 88 13.57 -13.78 -2.49
CA PRO A 88 12.13 -13.80 -2.32
C PRO A 88 11.40 -12.62 -2.95
N HIS A 89 12.10 -11.62 -3.54
CA HIS A 89 11.45 -10.41 -4.08
C HIS A 89 12.15 -9.89 -5.34
N ARG A 90 11.45 -9.95 -6.47
CA ARG A 90 11.84 -9.24 -7.70
C ARG A 90 10.94 -8.05 -7.89
N LEU A 91 11.52 -6.93 -8.27
CA LEU A 91 10.81 -5.68 -8.53
C LEU A 91 10.86 -5.36 -10.02
N TYR A 92 9.69 -5.26 -10.62
CA TYR A 92 9.49 -4.84 -12.00
C TYR A 92 9.08 -3.38 -11.99
N VAL A 93 9.81 -2.52 -12.69
CA VAL A 93 9.56 -1.08 -12.72
C VAL A 93 9.41 -0.63 -14.16
N LEU A 94 8.19 -0.25 -14.54
CA LEU A 94 7.97 0.40 -15.83
C LEU A 94 8.24 1.90 -15.69
N THR A 95 9.06 2.43 -16.60
CA THR A 95 9.31 3.86 -16.77
C THR A 95 8.98 4.26 -18.21
N ARG A 96 9.09 5.56 -18.52
CA ARG A 96 8.91 6.01 -19.92
C ARG A 96 9.95 5.42 -20.87
N GLN A 97 11.10 5.01 -20.35
CA GLN A 97 12.26 4.59 -21.15
C GLN A 97 12.43 3.07 -21.23
N ARG A 98 11.95 2.33 -20.22
CA ARG A 98 12.24 0.89 -20.09
C ARG A 98 11.32 0.20 -19.09
N LEU A 99 11.33 -1.13 -19.13
CA LEU A 99 10.93 -1.97 -18.01
C LEU A 99 12.21 -2.53 -17.37
N ALA A 100 12.52 -2.05 -16.16
CA ALA A 100 13.68 -2.48 -15.39
C ALA A 100 13.30 -3.58 -14.41
N LEU A 101 14.14 -4.61 -14.29
CA LEU A 101 14.03 -5.67 -13.30
C LEU A 101 15.13 -5.50 -12.27
N TYR A 102 14.75 -5.55 -11.01
CA TYR A 102 15.65 -5.56 -9.88
C TYR A 102 15.42 -6.81 -9.03
N THR A 103 16.48 -7.25 -8.36
CA THR A 103 16.41 -8.29 -7.32
C THR A 103 16.87 -7.69 -5.99
N ARG A 104 16.36 -8.20 -4.88
CA ARG A 104 16.88 -7.85 -3.56
C ARG A 104 18.36 -8.25 -3.47
N ALA A 105 19.21 -7.34 -2.99
CA ALA A 105 20.60 -7.66 -2.69
C ALA A 105 20.63 -8.71 -1.57
N ASP A 106 21.33 -9.82 -1.77
CA ASP A 106 21.47 -10.85 -0.73
C ASP A 106 22.38 -10.32 0.40
N PRO A 107 21.84 -10.05 1.61
CA PRO A 107 22.64 -9.56 2.72
C PRO A 107 23.65 -10.62 3.20
N SER A 108 23.39 -11.90 2.97
CA SER A 108 24.29 -12.99 3.37
C SER A 108 25.54 -13.03 2.49
N GLY A 109 25.45 -12.65 1.22
CA GLY A 109 26.60 -12.45 0.34
C GLY A 109 27.58 -11.39 0.86
N PHE A 110 27.08 -10.33 1.49
CA PHE A 110 27.91 -9.33 2.16
C PHE A 110 28.62 -9.92 3.39
N LEU A 111 27.91 -10.64 4.25
CA LEU A 111 28.51 -11.31 5.41
C LEU A 111 29.50 -12.41 5.00
N ALA A 112 29.25 -13.14 3.92
CA ALA A 112 30.16 -14.15 3.38
C ALA A 112 31.40 -13.52 2.70
N ARG A 113 31.28 -12.33 2.09
CA ARG A 113 32.43 -11.54 1.61
C ARG A 113 33.22 -10.93 2.77
N ALA A 114 32.55 -10.37 3.76
CA ALA A 114 33.16 -9.82 4.96
C ALA A 114 33.87 -10.91 5.78
N ALA A 115 33.31 -12.12 5.84
CA ALA A 115 33.94 -13.29 6.47
C ALA A 115 35.24 -13.70 5.75
N ARG A 116 35.30 -13.60 4.41
CA ARG A 116 36.54 -13.82 3.65
C ARG A 116 37.60 -12.74 3.87
N VAL A 117 37.18 -11.50 4.15
CA VAL A 117 38.10 -10.42 4.56
C VAL A 117 38.56 -10.60 6.01
N ARG A 118 37.70 -11.14 6.88
CA ARG A 118 37.96 -11.44 8.28
C ARG A 118 39.07 -12.49 8.48
N ASP A 119 39.27 -13.41 7.53
CA ASP A 119 40.41 -14.33 7.58
C ASP A 119 41.78 -13.61 7.38
N GLY A 120 41.77 -12.33 7.00
CA GLY A 120 42.97 -11.50 6.85
C GLY A 120 43.26 -10.51 7.98
N LEU A 121 42.35 -10.25 8.93
CA LEU A 121 42.49 -9.16 9.93
C LEU A 121 42.00 -9.61 11.32
N ARG A 122 42.93 -10.12 12.15
CA ARG A 122 42.61 -10.84 13.39
C ARG A 122 42.33 -9.97 14.63
N ASP A 123 42.71 -8.69 14.67
CA ASP A 123 42.76 -7.96 15.95
C ASP A 123 41.67 -6.88 16.17
N GLY A 124 40.79 -6.60 15.19
CA GLY A 124 39.80 -5.50 15.28
C GLY A 124 38.37 -5.85 15.70
N ILE A 125 38.03 -7.15 15.88
CA ILE A 125 36.62 -7.63 15.75
C ILE A 125 35.85 -7.79 17.07
N VAL A 126 36.50 -7.74 18.24
CA VAL A 126 35.78 -7.88 19.52
C VAL A 126 34.77 -6.74 19.75
N GLN A 127 35.01 -5.56 19.17
CA GLN A 127 34.13 -4.39 19.35
C GLN A 127 32.88 -4.46 18.46
N LEU A 128 33.00 -4.90 17.21
CA LEU A 128 31.87 -4.96 16.26
C LEU A 128 30.80 -5.98 16.67
N GLY A 129 31.23 -7.08 17.32
CA GLY A 129 30.31 -8.11 17.82
C GLY A 129 29.48 -7.66 19.02
N LYS A 130 29.99 -6.75 19.85
CA LYS A 130 29.24 -6.18 20.98
C LYS A 130 28.17 -5.20 20.51
N ASP A 131 28.48 -4.31 19.57
CA ASP A 131 27.51 -3.34 19.04
C ASP A 131 26.35 -4.02 18.30
N LEU A 132 26.60 -5.15 17.64
CA LEU A 132 25.55 -5.95 17.00
C LEU A 132 24.67 -6.69 18.02
N ALA A 133 25.28 -7.27 19.06
CA ALA A 133 24.54 -7.96 20.13
C ALA A 133 23.71 -6.97 20.97
N GLU A 134 24.19 -5.74 21.17
CA GLU A 134 23.46 -4.68 21.88
C GLU A 134 22.28 -4.15 21.05
N LYS A 135 22.41 -4.08 19.71
CA LYS A 135 21.28 -3.80 18.80
C LYS A 135 20.26 -4.94 18.71
N VAL A 136 20.67 -6.18 18.92
CA VAL A 136 19.77 -7.36 18.98
C VAL A 136 19.10 -7.48 20.35
N ALA A 137 19.71 -6.96 21.42
CA ALA A 137 19.14 -6.91 22.76
C ALA A 137 18.16 -5.73 22.97
N ASP A 138 18.11 -4.77 22.04
CA ASP A 138 17.16 -3.66 22.08
C ASP A 138 15.74 -4.20 21.83
N ARG A 139 14.89 -4.20 22.87
CA ARG A 139 13.52 -4.74 22.86
C ARG A 139 12.55 -3.95 21.96
N ARG A 140 13.04 -3.15 21.01
CA ARG A 140 12.19 -2.45 20.05
C ARG A 140 11.46 -3.49 19.20
N LYS A 141 10.16 -3.31 19.07
CA LYS A 141 9.32 -4.24 18.31
C LYS A 141 9.72 -4.14 16.83
N LEU A 142 10.23 -5.24 16.28
CA LEU A 142 10.46 -5.38 14.84
C LEU A 142 9.10 -5.37 14.13
N TRP A 143 8.97 -4.53 13.10
CA TRP A 143 7.77 -4.43 12.27
C TRP A 143 8.03 -5.01 10.87
N GLY A 144 7.07 -5.76 10.32
CA GLY A 144 7.10 -6.21 8.91
C GLY A 144 7.57 -7.65 8.64
N GLY A 145 7.60 -8.51 9.66
CA GLY A 145 7.97 -9.94 9.51
C GLY A 145 9.38 -10.15 8.94
N ASP A 146 9.64 -11.34 8.40
CA ASP A 146 10.93 -11.68 7.78
C ASP A 146 11.26 -10.80 6.56
N THR A 147 10.22 -10.30 5.89
CA THR A 147 10.34 -9.49 4.68
C THR A 147 11.00 -8.14 4.95
N TYR A 148 10.74 -7.54 6.12
CA TYR A 148 11.29 -6.22 6.52
C TYR A 148 11.93 -6.25 7.92
N ALA A 149 12.69 -7.30 8.21
CA ALA A 149 13.61 -7.28 9.34
C ALA A 149 14.46 -6.00 9.29
N GLY A 150 14.31 -5.12 10.30
CA GLY A 150 15.08 -3.88 10.43
C GLY A 150 14.26 -2.58 10.47
N ASN A 151 12.93 -2.60 10.39
CA ASN A 151 12.12 -1.40 10.65
C ASN A 151 11.84 -1.24 12.14
N TYR A 152 12.14 -0.06 12.66
CA TYR A 152 12.00 0.29 14.08
C TYR A 152 10.96 1.38 14.30
N GLU A 153 10.30 1.32 15.46
CA GLU A 153 9.41 2.37 15.94
C GLU A 153 10.11 3.74 15.88
N GLY A 154 9.45 4.73 15.27
CA GLY A 154 9.96 6.10 15.19
C GLY A 154 11.09 6.33 14.18
N GLU A 155 11.51 5.32 13.42
CA GLU A 155 12.51 5.46 12.36
C GLU A 155 11.84 5.37 10.98
N PRO A 156 12.24 6.18 9.98
CA PRO A 156 11.71 6.07 8.62
C PRO A 156 11.94 4.67 8.07
N ILE A 157 10.91 4.10 7.44
CA ILE A 157 11.09 2.83 6.72
C ILE A 157 12.16 3.03 5.64
N THR A 158 13.16 2.16 5.68
CA THR A 158 14.22 2.13 4.68
C THR A 158 13.82 1.16 3.56
N PRO A 159 13.75 1.61 2.29
CA PRO A 159 13.57 0.71 1.16
C PRO A 159 14.65 -0.39 1.15
N PRO A 160 14.30 -1.64 0.80
CA PRO A 160 15.30 -2.68 0.67
C PRO A 160 16.31 -2.28 -0.41
N THR A 161 17.57 -2.65 -0.21
CA THR A 161 18.59 -2.50 -1.25
C THR A 161 18.29 -3.47 -2.40
N MET A 162 18.23 -2.94 -3.61
CA MET A 162 17.94 -3.70 -4.82
C MET A 162 19.08 -3.56 -5.82
N GLU A 163 19.38 -4.65 -6.53
CA GLU A 163 20.40 -4.70 -7.59
C GLU A 163 19.71 -4.80 -8.95
N PRO A 164 20.16 -4.02 -9.95
CA PRO A 164 19.63 -4.12 -11.31
C PRO A 164 20.02 -5.47 -11.90
N LEU A 165 19.05 -6.15 -12.49
CA LEU A 165 19.24 -7.50 -13.03
C LEU A 165 19.08 -7.56 -14.54
N ALA A 166 18.05 -6.90 -15.06
CA ALA A 166 17.76 -6.88 -16.48
C ALA A 166 17.00 -5.60 -16.87
N GLU A 167 17.05 -5.27 -18.16
CA GLU A 167 16.32 -4.14 -18.71
C GLU A 167 15.73 -4.50 -20.08
N ILE A 168 14.44 -4.27 -20.23
CA ILE A 168 13.75 -4.28 -21.52
C ILE A 168 13.57 -2.84 -21.97
N ARG A 169 14.29 -2.44 -23.01
CA ARG A 169 14.21 -1.06 -23.54
C ARG A 169 12.84 -0.80 -24.14
N ARG A 170 12.37 0.46 -24.10
CA ARG A 170 11.07 0.83 -24.68
C ARG A 170 10.92 0.41 -26.15
N ALA A 171 11.98 0.48 -26.94
CA ALA A 171 11.97 0.08 -28.35
C ALA A 171 11.70 -1.43 -28.58
N GLN A 172 11.83 -2.26 -27.54
CA GLN A 172 11.56 -3.70 -27.60
C GLN A 172 10.17 -4.05 -27.06
N ILE A 173 9.45 -3.08 -26.51
CA ILE A 173 8.08 -3.21 -26.00
C ILE A 173 7.13 -2.85 -27.14
N ALA A 174 6.39 -3.83 -27.63
CA ALA A 174 5.35 -3.62 -28.64
C ALA A 174 4.11 -2.94 -28.03
N GLY A 175 3.79 -3.22 -26.77
CA GLY A 175 2.68 -2.58 -26.07
C GLY A 175 2.24 -3.31 -24.81
N PHE A 176 1.21 -2.77 -24.18
CA PHE A 176 0.51 -3.38 -23.06
C PHE A 176 -0.98 -3.50 -23.38
N GLU A 177 -1.63 -4.53 -22.85
CA GLU A 177 -3.07 -4.72 -22.95
C GLU A 177 -3.61 -5.43 -21.69
N VAL A 178 -4.91 -5.33 -21.47
CA VAL A 178 -5.62 -6.22 -20.55
C VAL A 178 -5.99 -7.47 -21.34
N ALA A 179 -5.43 -8.61 -20.94
CA ALA A 179 -5.72 -9.91 -21.53
C ALA A 179 -6.42 -10.81 -20.51
N GLU A 180 -6.88 -11.97 -20.97
CA GLU A 180 -7.37 -13.04 -20.09
C GLU A 180 -6.38 -14.21 -20.13
N ARG A 181 -6.10 -14.77 -18.96
CA ARG A 181 -5.38 -16.03 -18.80
C ARG A 181 -6.22 -17.00 -17.99
N THR A 182 -6.58 -18.12 -18.60
CA THR A 182 -7.58 -19.05 -18.07
C THR A 182 -8.93 -18.35 -17.88
N THR A 183 -9.19 -17.79 -16.70
CA THR A 183 -10.41 -17.04 -16.37
C THR A 183 -10.12 -15.73 -15.63
N ALA A 184 -8.84 -15.39 -15.43
CA ALA A 184 -8.43 -14.21 -14.69
C ALA A 184 -7.93 -13.14 -15.67
N PRO A 185 -8.27 -11.85 -15.45
CA PRO A 185 -7.66 -10.76 -16.19
C PRO A 185 -6.18 -10.62 -15.79
N VAL A 186 -5.34 -10.27 -16.75
CA VAL A 186 -3.91 -10.04 -16.55
C VAL A 186 -3.48 -8.77 -17.27
N LEU A 187 -2.46 -8.09 -16.73
CA LEU A 187 -1.75 -7.06 -17.48
C LEU A 187 -0.71 -7.76 -18.36
N ARG A 188 -0.91 -7.74 -19.67
CA ARG A 188 -0.01 -8.37 -20.64
C ARG A 188 0.94 -7.35 -21.24
N LEU A 189 2.23 -7.59 -21.11
CA LEU A 189 3.30 -6.96 -21.88
C LEU A 189 3.57 -7.78 -23.14
N ARG A 190 3.54 -7.14 -24.31
CA ARG A 190 4.00 -7.74 -25.57
C ARG A 190 5.34 -7.15 -26.00
N LEU A 191 6.24 -8.02 -26.45
CA LEU A 191 7.53 -7.65 -27.04
C LEU A 191 7.47 -7.71 -28.57
N VAL A 192 8.42 -7.03 -29.21
CA VAL A 192 8.47 -6.89 -30.68
C VAL A 192 8.65 -8.20 -31.45
N ASP A 193 9.17 -9.24 -30.81
CA ASP A 193 9.32 -10.59 -31.41
C ASP A 193 8.07 -11.47 -31.23
N GLY A 194 6.99 -10.91 -30.66
CA GLY A 194 5.76 -11.62 -30.39
C GLY A 194 5.81 -12.54 -29.16
N SER A 195 6.84 -12.44 -28.30
CA SER A 195 6.84 -13.00 -26.95
C SER A 195 6.35 -11.97 -25.92
N GLY A 196 6.20 -12.36 -24.65
CA GLY A 196 5.78 -11.41 -23.63
C GLY A 196 5.72 -11.93 -22.20
N LEU A 197 5.17 -11.08 -21.33
CA LEU A 197 4.98 -11.33 -19.91
C LEU A 197 3.53 -11.04 -19.53
N ASP A 198 2.91 -11.94 -18.78
CA ASP A 198 1.63 -11.70 -18.12
C ASP A 198 1.88 -11.48 -16.64
N PHE A 199 1.46 -10.32 -16.12
CA PHE A 199 1.53 -9.99 -14.70
C PHE A 199 0.22 -10.40 -14.01
N LEU A 200 0.33 -11.32 -13.05
CA LEU A 200 -0.77 -11.83 -12.21
C LEU A 200 -0.66 -11.35 -10.75
N VAL A 201 0.19 -10.36 -10.50
CA VAL A 201 0.63 -9.82 -9.19
C VAL A 201 -0.50 -9.35 -8.27
N GLY A 202 -1.33 -10.26 -7.79
CA GLY A 202 -2.52 -9.96 -6.99
C GLY A 202 -3.58 -9.12 -7.69
N MET A 203 -3.47 -8.91 -9.01
CA MET A 203 -4.51 -8.26 -9.82
C MET A 203 -5.59 -9.30 -10.09
N THR A 204 -6.71 -9.15 -9.41
CA THR A 204 -7.81 -10.13 -9.42
C THR A 204 -9.03 -9.62 -10.17
N ASP A 205 -9.06 -8.33 -10.48
CA ASP A 205 -10.15 -7.66 -11.20
C ASP A 205 -9.61 -7.03 -12.51
N ARG A 206 -10.49 -6.94 -13.51
CA ARG A 206 -10.19 -6.33 -14.79
C ARG A 206 -9.88 -4.85 -14.65
N ASP A 207 -10.57 -4.14 -13.77
CA ASP A 207 -10.39 -2.70 -13.57
C ASP A 207 -9.02 -2.40 -12.95
N GLU A 208 -8.46 -3.30 -12.15
CA GLU A 208 -7.07 -3.19 -11.65
C GLU A 208 -6.07 -3.27 -12.82
N CYS A 209 -6.31 -4.17 -13.77
CA CYS A 209 -5.51 -4.29 -14.99
C CYS A 209 -5.71 -3.07 -15.92
N GLU A 210 -6.94 -2.57 -16.06
CA GLU A 210 -7.24 -1.37 -16.85
C GLU A 210 -6.61 -0.12 -16.23
N TYR A 211 -6.59 -0.02 -14.89
CA TYR A 211 -5.87 1.03 -14.17
C TYR A 211 -4.37 0.97 -14.47
N ALA A 212 -3.76 -0.21 -14.36
CA ALA A 212 -2.34 -0.40 -14.66
C ALA A 212 -2.01 -0.10 -16.14
N LEU A 213 -2.90 -0.46 -17.06
CA LEU A 213 -2.80 -0.12 -18.48
C LEU A 213 -2.92 1.40 -18.68
N GLY A 214 -3.84 2.07 -17.99
CA GLY A 214 -3.97 3.52 -18.06
C GLY A 214 -2.76 4.26 -17.47
N LEU A 215 -2.16 3.77 -16.38
CA LEU A 215 -0.87 4.25 -15.89
C LEU A 215 0.22 4.14 -16.96
N THR A 216 0.26 3.01 -17.68
CA THR A 216 1.19 2.74 -18.80
C THR A 216 1.00 3.71 -19.97
N ASN A 217 -0.22 4.20 -20.19
CA ASN A 217 -0.57 5.08 -21.30
C ASN A 217 -0.65 6.57 -20.90
N GLY A 218 -0.40 6.89 -19.63
CA GLY A 218 -0.41 8.27 -19.12
C GLY A 218 -1.78 8.83 -18.75
N ALA A 219 -2.83 7.99 -18.72
CA ALA A 219 -4.18 8.36 -18.33
C ALA A 219 -4.89 7.17 -17.65
N PRO A 220 -4.75 6.97 -16.33
CA PRO A 220 -5.48 5.92 -15.63
C PRO A 220 -7.00 6.18 -15.69
N PRO A 221 -7.83 5.22 -16.13
CA PRO A 221 -9.26 5.31 -15.91
C PRO A 221 -9.54 5.30 -14.39
N LEU A 222 -10.41 6.20 -13.93
CA LEU A 222 -10.73 6.39 -12.51
C LEU A 222 -11.76 5.39 -11.95
N ARG A 223 -12.15 4.36 -12.72
CA ARG A 223 -13.27 3.50 -12.32
C ARG A 223 -12.77 2.35 -11.44
N PRO A 224 -13.31 2.17 -10.23
CA PRO A 224 -12.93 1.08 -9.35
C PRO A 224 -13.63 -0.22 -9.72
N GLY A 225 -12.84 -1.28 -9.83
CA GLY A 225 -13.31 -2.65 -9.82
C GLY A 225 -13.47 -3.18 -8.42
N ALA A 226 -14.39 -4.11 -8.32
CA ALA A 226 -14.81 -4.77 -7.12
C ALA A 226 -13.75 -5.76 -6.65
N ARG A 227 -12.93 -5.41 -5.65
CA ARG A 227 -12.18 -6.46 -4.93
C ARG A 227 -13.15 -7.57 -4.47
N GLY A 228 -12.65 -8.82 -4.54
CA GLY A 228 -13.43 -10.05 -4.49
C GLY A 228 -14.30 -10.30 -3.24
N ASP A 229 -14.99 -11.45 -3.24
CA ASP A 229 -16.04 -11.85 -2.30
C ASP A 229 -15.72 -11.64 -0.81
N TRP A 230 -14.44 -11.73 -0.43
CA TRP A 230 -13.99 -11.47 0.93
C TRP A 230 -14.16 -10.01 1.36
N VAL A 231 -13.78 -9.03 0.52
CA VAL A 231 -13.96 -7.61 0.83
C VAL A 231 -15.43 -7.25 0.87
N ALA A 232 -16.26 -7.85 0.01
CA ALA A 232 -17.72 -7.70 0.07
C ALA A 232 -18.30 -8.24 1.39
N THR A 233 -17.73 -9.33 1.93
CA THR A 233 -18.14 -9.87 3.23
C THR A 233 -17.75 -8.95 4.38
N LEU A 234 -16.52 -8.43 4.40
CA LEU A 234 -16.07 -7.46 5.40
C LEU A 234 -16.87 -6.15 5.33
N ALA A 235 -17.20 -5.69 4.13
CA ALA A 235 -18.05 -4.53 3.86
C ALA A 235 -19.41 -4.65 4.57
N ARG A 236 -20.12 -5.74 4.32
CA ARG A 236 -21.39 -6.03 4.99
C ARG A 236 -21.26 -6.08 6.52
N GLN A 237 -20.22 -6.75 7.04
CA GLN A 237 -19.98 -6.78 8.49
C GLN A 237 -19.72 -5.39 9.08
N ALA A 238 -18.97 -4.53 8.38
CA ALA A 238 -18.70 -3.17 8.82
C ALA A 238 -19.98 -2.32 8.87
N LEU A 239 -20.90 -2.46 7.89
CA LEU A 239 -22.20 -1.78 7.92
C LEU A 239 -23.06 -2.24 9.09
N GLU A 240 -23.17 -3.56 9.31
CA GLU A 240 -23.94 -4.12 10.43
C GLU A 240 -23.41 -3.61 11.79
N GLN A 241 -22.09 -3.61 11.96
CA GLN A 241 -21.44 -3.07 13.15
C GLN A 241 -21.65 -1.56 13.31
N ALA A 242 -21.62 -0.79 12.22
CA ALA A 242 -21.89 0.65 12.27
C ALA A 242 -23.34 0.95 12.63
N ALA A 243 -24.31 0.23 12.06
CA ALA A 243 -25.72 0.38 12.35
C ALA A 243 -26.05 0.04 13.81
N ALA A 244 -25.42 -0.99 14.37
CA ALA A 244 -25.57 -1.32 15.78
C ALA A 244 -25.01 -0.24 16.72
N LEU A 245 -23.99 0.50 16.27
CA LEU A 245 -23.30 1.53 17.06
C LEU A 245 -23.94 2.93 16.93
N LEU A 246 -24.75 3.15 15.90
CA LEU A 246 -25.47 4.41 15.65
C LEU A 246 -26.97 4.09 15.42
N PRO A 247 -27.70 3.68 16.46
CA PRO A 247 -29.09 3.26 16.32
C PRO A 247 -29.95 4.41 15.79
N GLY A 248 -30.74 4.13 14.76
CA GLY A 248 -31.64 5.10 14.14
C GLY A 248 -31.05 5.89 12.97
N GLU A 249 -29.75 5.76 12.68
CA GLU A 249 -29.14 6.33 11.47
C GLU A 249 -29.05 5.30 10.35
N GLU A 250 -29.35 5.72 9.12
CA GLU A 250 -29.13 4.90 7.93
C GLU A 250 -27.67 5.03 7.47
N ILE A 251 -26.91 3.95 7.60
CA ILE A 251 -25.49 3.91 7.23
C ILE A 251 -25.33 3.69 5.73
N MET A 252 -24.63 4.62 5.08
CA MET A 252 -24.31 4.55 3.64
C MET A 252 -22.91 4.01 3.41
N VAL A 253 -21.93 4.43 4.22
CA VAL A 253 -20.54 3.93 4.19
C VAL A 253 -20.07 3.72 5.61
N ALA A 254 -19.56 2.53 5.91
CA ALA A 254 -18.84 2.25 7.13
C ALA A 254 -17.38 1.94 6.79
N GLY A 255 -16.46 2.75 7.32
CA GLY A 255 -15.04 2.45 7.29
C GLY A 255 -14.58 1.57 8.43
N THR A 256 -13.42 0.97 8.24
CA THR A 256 -12.68 0.25 9.27
C THR A 256 -11.79 1.23 10.04
N THR A 257 -11.32 0.79 11.19
CA THR A 257 -10.15 1.38 11.84
C THR A 257 -8.93 1.03 10.99
N ASN A 258 -8.12 2.01 10.57
CA ASN A 258 -6.94 1.75 9.76
C ASN A 258 -5.71 2.25 10.51
N ALA A 259 -4.79 1.35 10.83
CA ALA A 259 -3.53 1.72 11.47
C ALA A 259 -2.62 2.37 10.43
N GLY A 260 -2.14 3.58 10.71
CA GLY A 260 -1.22 4.31 9.86
C GLY A 260 -1.24 5.80 10.14
N TYR A 261 -0.16 6.47 9.74
CA TYR A 261 -0.03 7.91 9.82
C TYR A 261 -1.03 8.60 8.90
N VAL A 262 -1.31 9.84 9.28
CA VAL A 262 -2.02 10.80 8.45
C VAL A 262 -0.98 11.66 7.75
N GLY A 263 -1.16 11.91 6.45
CA GLY A 263 -0.47 12.98 5.74
C GLY A 263 -1.42 14.14 5.46
N ALA A 264 -0.87 15.34 5.29
CA ALA A 264 -1.65 16.51 4.89
C ALA A 264 -0.89 17.39 3.91
N GLN A 265 -1.60 17.88 2.89
CA GLN A 265 -1.18 18.96 2.01
C GLN A 265 -2.02 20.21 2.31
N LEU A 266 -1.38 21.24 2.90
CA LEU A 266 -2.00 22.52 3.26
C LEU A 266 -1.43 23.63 2.37
N GLY A 267 -2.15 23.96 1.30
CA GLY A 267 -1.64 24.85 0.25
C GLY A 267 -0.37 24.23 -0.36
N ARG A 268 0.80 24.85 -0.11
CA ARG A 268 2.11 24.35 -0.56
C ARG A 268 2.86 23.54 0.51
N GLU A 269 2.39 23.55 1.75
CA GLU A 269 3.04 22.83 2.84
C GLU A 269 2.64 21.36 2.83
N LEU A 270 3.64 20.48 2.82
CA LEU A 270 3.46 19.05 2.96
C LEU A 270 3.84 18.61 4.38
N ARG A 271 2.96 17.85 5.03
CA ARG A 271 3.10 17.37 6.41
C ARG A 271 2.95 15.86 6.47
N VAL A 272 4.06 15.13 6.56
CA VAL A 272 4.07 13.66 6.65
C VAL A 272 5.14 13.23 7.67
N PRO A 273 4.76 12.70 8.85
CA PRO A 273 3.40 12.59 9.35
C PRO A 273 2.79 13.97 9.71
N HIS A 274 1.46 14.07 9.62
CA HIS A 274 0.68 15.23 10.04
C HIS A 274 0.57 15.27 11.57
N THR A 275 0.89 16.42 12.16
CA THR A 275 0.64 16.70 13.58
C THR A 275 -0.64 17.53 13.72
N PRO A 276 -1.58 17.16 14.61
CA PRO A 276 -2.81 17.92 14.82
C PRO A 276 -2.56 19.41 15.07
N LEU A 277 -3.37 20.27 14.47
CA LEU A 277 -3.27 21.72 14.61
C LEU A 277 -4.26 22.27 15.64
N GLY A 278 -5.41 21.62 15.79
CA GLY A 278 -6.47 22.00 16.71
C GLY A 278 -6.35 21.40 18.11
N ARG A 279 -7.27 21.80 18.99
CA ARG A 279 -7.41 21.21 20.34
C ARG A 279 -7.99 19.80 20.23
N MET A 280 -7.23 18.81 20.67
CA MET A 280 -7.65 17.41 20.66
C MET A 280 -8.26 16.97 22.00
N PRO A 281 -9.23 16.03 22.00
CA PRO A 281 -9.76 15.45 23.22
C PRO A 281 -8.70 14.58 23.92
N ALA A 282 -8.70 14.52 25.25
CA ALA A 282 -7.78 13.65 25.96
C ALA A 282 -8.14 12.17 25.73
N LEU A 283 -7.16 11.35 25.37
CA LEU A 283 -7.32 9.92 25.08
C LEU A 283 -6.59 9.06 26.11
N THR A 284 -7.06 7.83 26.29
CA THR A 284 -6.44 6.75 27.08
C THR A 284 -5.75 5.71 26.18
N LEU A 285 -5.41 6.10 24.95
CA LEU A 285 -4.73 5.24 24.00
C LEU A 285 -3.21 5.24 24.24
N PRO A 286 -2.53 4.09 24.05
CA PRO A 286 -1.08 4.08 24.01
C PRO A 286 -0.60 4.90 22.80
N PRO A 287 0.62 5.47 22.85
CA PRO A 287 1.21 6.12 21.69
C PRO A 287 1.34 5.13 20.52
N ALA A 288 1.17 5.64 19.30
CA ALA A 288 1.43 4.88 18.09
C ALA A 288 2.91 4.46 18.05
N ARG A 289 3.15 3.16 17.90
CA ARG A 289 4.50 2.57 17.90
C ARG A 289 4.93 2.12 16.51
N TRP A 290 4.62 2.92 15.49
CA TRP A 290 4.84 2.55 14.09
C TRP A 290 6.20 3.06 13.59
N PRO A 291 6.78 2.45 12.55
CA PRO A 291 7.91 3.05 11.83
C PRO A 291 7.43 4.28 11.05
N LEU A 292 8.22 5.35 11.01
CA LEU A 292 7.87 6.56 10.26
C LEU A 292 7.75 6.27 8.75
N PRO A 293 6.96 7.07 8.01
CA PRO A 293 6.90 6.96 6.56
C PRO A 293 8.28 7.04 5.89
N ALA A 294 8.43 6.34 4.76
CA ALA A 294 9.67 6.33 4.00
C ALA A 294 10.02 7.76 3.52
N ALA A 295 11.31 8.06 3.38
CA ALA A 295 11.74 9.38 2.90
C ALA A 295 11.18 9.69 1.50
N THR A 296 11.01 8.68 0.65
CA THR A 296 10.40 8.81 -0.69
C THR A 296 8.92 9.16 -0.67
N SER A 297 8.26 9.08 0.50
CA SER A 297 6.85 9.40 0.70
C SER A 297 6.59 10.90 0.89
N GLN A 298 7.66 11.69 1.08
CA GLN A 298 7.62 13.15 1.20
C GLN A 298 7.44 13.88 -0.14
N GLY A 299 7.19 13.16 -1.24
CA GLY A 299 6.85 13.73 -2.53
C GLY A 299 5.33 13.88 -2.74
N PRO A 300 4.87 14.69 -3.70
CA PRO A 300 3.44 14.95 -3.96
C PRO A 300 2.56 13.68 -4.09
N ASP A 301 3.12 12.61 -4.66
CA ASP A 301 2.44 11.32 -4.86
C ASP A 301 3.14 10.15 -4.14
N GLY A 302 4.20 10.44 -3.38
CA GLY A 302 5.03 9.39 -2.76
C GLY A 302 4.26 8.56 -1.74
N TRP A 303 3.36 9.22 -1.02
CA TRP A 303 2.57 8.66 0.07
C TRP A 303 1.54 7.60 -0.36
N LEU A 304 1.06 7.63 -1.60
CA LEU A 304 0.02 6.73 -2.09
C LEU A 304 0.42 5.25 -1.99
N ASP A 305 1.71 4.99 -2.12
CA ASP A 305 2.32 3.66 -2.15
C ASP A 305 3.03 3.30 -0.83
N ASP A 306 2.99 4.17 0.18
CA ASP A 306 3.60 3.91 1.48
C ASP A 306 2.58 3.23 2.41
N PRO A 307 2.79 1.96 2.81
CA PRO A 307 1.88 1.22 3.70
C PRO A 307 1.66 1.91 5.05
N THR A 308 2.61 2.73 5.52
CA THR A 308 2.51 3.42 6.81
C THR A 308 1.52 4.58 6.79
N ILE A 309 1.11 5.08 5.62
CA ILE A 309 0.17 6.20 5.50
C ILE A 309 -1.23 5.67 5.19
N ALA A 310 -2.15 5.80 6.14
CA ALA A 310 -3.53 5.32 5.99
C ALA A 310 -4.50 6.42 5.57
N TYR A 311 -4.13 7.69 5.78
CA TYR A 311 -5.02 8.83 5.57
C TYR A 311 -4.29 10.00 4.92
N TRP A 312 -4.99 10.76 4.09
CA TRP A 312 -4.46 11.95 3.45
C TRP A 312 -5.49 13.07 3.38
N ALA A 313 -5.19 14.23 3.97
CA ALA A 313 -5.98 15.43 3.79
C ALA A 313 -5.34 16.38 2.78
N GLN A 314 -6.16 17.01 1.94
CA GLN A 314 -5.75 18.05 1.03
C GLN A 314 -6.67 19.27 1.19
N ALA A 315 -6.08 20.43 1.47
CA ALA A 315 -6.81 21.67 1.70
C ALA A 315 -5.93 22.89 1.36
N ASP A 316 -6.54 24.06 1.17
CA ASP A 316 -5.85 25.34 1.06
C ASP A 316 -5.48 25.94 2.43
N ARG A 317 -6.23 25.58 3.48
CA ARG A 317 -6.14 26.13 4.84
C ARG A 317 -6.36 25.05 5.90
N ALA A 318 -5.91 25.34 7.12
CA ALA A 318 -6.01 24.44 8.27
C ALA A 318 -7.41 24.28 8.86
N ASP A 319 -8.34 25.22 8.61
CA ASP A 319 -9.69 25.23 9.19
C ASP A 319 -10.74 24.47 8.35
N ARG A 320 -10.30 23.76 7.31
CA ARG A 320 -11.16 22.98 6.41
C ARG A 320 -11.59 21.65 7.02
N ASP A 321 -12.72 21.12 6.57
CA ASP A 321 -13.33 19.89 7.10
C ASP A 321 -12.38 18.68 7.02
N ALA A 322 -11.68 18.49 5.89
CA ALA A 322 -10.74 17.39 5.74
C ALA A 322 -9.58 17.46 6.75
N VAL A 323 -9.11 18.68 7.08
CA VAL A 323 -8.00 18.88 8.02
C VAL A 323 -8.46 18.65 9.45
N ALA A 324 -9.65 19.12 9.82
CA ALA A 324 -10.23 18.85 11.15
C ALA A 324 -10.42 17.34 11.40
N LEU A 325 -10.80 16.57 10.36
CA LEU A 325 -10.87 15.11 10.43
C LEU A 325 -9.47 14.47 10.50
N ALA A 326 -8.50 14.97 9.71
CA ALA A 326 -7.11 14.51 9.74
C ALA A 326 -6.44 14.72 11.10
N ASP A 327 -6.69 15.84 11.78
CA ASP A 327 -6.22 16.10 13.14
C ASP A 327 -6.69 15.00 14.10
N LEU A 328 -7.98 14.66 14.08
CA LEU A 328 -8.54 13.63 14.95
C LEU A 328 -8.06 12.22 14.58
N LEU A 329 -7.91 11.92 13.29
CA LEU A 329 -7.35 10.65 12.82
C LEU A 329 -5.89 10.47 13.26
N ALA A 330 -5.08 11.53 13.17
CA ALA A 330 -3.69 11.51 13.61
C ALA A 330 -3.62 11.34 15.14
N HIS A 331 -4.47 12.07 15.86
CA HIS A 331 -4.53 12.03 17.32
C HIS A 331 -4.98 10.68 17.88
N THR A 332 -5.90 10.01 17.18
CA THR A 332 -6.44 8.70 17.60
C THR A 332 -5.59 7.52 17.17
N ALA A 333 -4.49 7.74 16.44
CA ALA A 333 -3.60 6.68 15.98
C ALA A 333 -4.36 5.52 15.30
N GLY A 334 -5.31 5.84 14.42
CA GLY A 334 -6.08 4.83 13.67
C GLY A 334 -7.18 4.11 14.46
N ALA A 335 -7.39 4.46 15.73
CA ALA A 335 -8.46 3.89 16.55
C ALA A 335 -9.85 4.44 16.20
N ALA A 336 -9.92 5.62 15.57
CA ALA A 336 -11.16 6.15 15.05
C ALA A 336 -11.52 5.52 13.70
N ARG A 337 -12.81 5.48 13.40
CA ARG A 337 -13.35 5.06 12.11
C ARG A 337 -14.35 6.07 11.59
N LEU A 338 -14.41 6.18 10.27
CA LEU A 338 -15.26 7.14 9.57
C LEU A 338 -16.55 6.45 9.12
N VAL A 339 -17.70 7.07 9.40
CA VAL A 339 -19.02 6.55 9.06
C VAL A 339 -19.82 7.65 8.37
N LEU A 340 -20.33 7.36 7.17
CA LEU A 340 -21.26 8.23 6.45
C LEU A 340 -22.68 7.69 6.62
N THR A 341 -23.57 8.56 7.08
CA THR A 341 -25.01 8.31 7.20
C THR A 341 -25.80 9.28 6.31
N ARG A 342 -27.11 9.12 6.22
CA ARG A 342 -27.98 10.10 5.55
C ARG A 342 -27.90 11.49 6.19
N GLU A 343 -27.63 11.57 7.48
CA GLU A 343 -27.64 12.83 8.24
C GLU A 343 -26.28 13.52 8.28
N ARG A 344 -25.19 12.73 8.38
CA ARG A 344 -23.85 13.26 8.62
C ARG A 344 -22.73 12.30 8.22
N LEU A 345 -21.54 12.86 8.13
CA LEU A 345 -20.29 12.14 8.22
C LEU A 345 -19.77 12.25 9.66
N ALA A 346 -19.63 11.12 10.34
CA ALA A 346 -19.15 11.04 11.71
C ALA A 346 -17.79 10.34 11.79
N LEU A 347 -16.87 10.93 12.54
CA LEU A 347 -15.65 10.25 12.98
C LEU A 347 -15.86 9.74 14.40
N ILE A 348 -15.97 8.42 14.56
CA ILE A 348 -16.33 7.80 15.83
C ILE A 348 -15.17 7.00 16.40
N VAL A 349 -15.08 6.95 17.72
CA VAL A 349 -14.12 6.13 18.48
C VAL A 349 -14.87 5.35 19.57
N THR A 350 -14.28 4.26 20.06
CA THR A 350 -14.80 3.59 21.26
C THR A 350 -14.76 4.54 22.44
N THR A 351 -15.87 4.67 23.18
CA THR A 351 -15.99 5.64 24.28
C THR A 351 -14.93 5.42 25.36
N ALA A 352 -14.55 4.17 25.62
CA ALA A 352 -13.50 3.81 26.58
C ALA A 352 -12.10 4.33 26.23
N SER A 353 -11.89 4.78 24.98
CA SER A 353 -10.63 5.40 24.53
C SER A 353 -10.51 6.87 24.93
N LEU A 354 -11.58 7.50 25.44
CA LEU A 354 -11.59 8.87 25.92
C LEU A 354 -11.25 8.92 27.41
N ALA A 355 -10.43 9.89 27.81
CA ALA A 355 -10.14 10.10 29.23
C ALA A 355 -11.33 10.70 30.00
N ALA A 356 -12.19 11.46 29.30
CA ALA A 356 -13.40 12.07 29.85
C ALA A 356 -14.53 11.98 28.82
N PRO A 357 -15.17 10.80 28.68
CA PRO A 357 -16.26 10.63 27.72
C PRO A 357 -17.50 11.44 28.13
N PRO A 358 -18.22 12.07 27.18
CA PRO A 358 -19.46 12.79 27.47
C PRO A 358 -20.56 11.88 28.05
N ASP A 359 -20.66 10.66 27.53
CA ASP A 359 -21.54 9.61 28.04
C ASP A 359 -20.73 8.30 28.18
N PRO A 360 -20.31 7.95 29.41
CA PRO A 360 -19.57 6.72 29.67
C PRO A 360 -20.34 5.43 29.33
N ALA A 361 -21.67 5.47 29.21
CA ALA A 361 -22.49 4.29 28.90
C ALA A 361 -22.59 4.01 27.39
N ALA A 362 -22.33 5.00 26.54
CA ALA A 362 -22.33 4.83 25.10
C ALA A 362 -21.17 3.94 24.65
N ALA A 363 -21.41 3.02 23.70
CA ALA A 363 -20.35 2.15 23.17
C ALA A 363 -19.32 2.92 22.32
N VAL A 364 -19.77 3.93 21.58
CA VAL A 364 -18.95 4.83 20.78
C VAL A 364 -19.30 6.28 21.07
N THR A 365 -18.32 7.16 20.89
CA THR A 365 -18.49 8.61 20.94
C THR A 365 -18.12 9.20 19.59
N SER A 366 -18.95 10.11 19.05
CA SER A 366 -18.56 10.91 17.90
C SER A 366 -17.57 11.99 18.33
N LEU A 367 -16.38 11.96 17.74
CA LEU A 367 -15.36 12.99 17.94
C LEU A 367 -15.63 14.22 17.08
N ARG A 368 -16.25 14.02 15.91
CA ARG A 368 -16.60 15.07 14.98
C ARG A 368 -17.73 14.64 14.08
N ASP A 369 -18.67 15.56 13.91
CA ASP A 369 -19.75 15.46 12.94
C ASP A 369 -19.59 16.54 11.88
N VAL A 370 -19.67 16.11 10.62
CA VAL A 370 -19.79 16.98 9.47
C VAL A 370 -21.19 16.76 8.88
N PRO A 371 -22.08 17.77 8.90
CA PRO A 371 -23.42 17.64 8.31
C PRO A 371 -23.37 17.11 6.87
N ARG A 372 -24.33 16.27 6.48
CA ARG A 372 -24.37 15.68 5.14
C ARG A 372 -24.28 16.71 4.02
N ALA A 373 -24.90 17.87 4.22
CA ALA A 373 -24.87 19.00 3.27
C ALA A 373 -23.46 19.56 3.00
N ARG A 374 -22.48 19.33 3.90
CA ARG A 374 -21.09 19.73 3.70
C ARG A 374 -20.25 18.70 2.95
N VAL A 375 -20.74 17.47 2.80
CA VAL A 375 -20.10 16.41 2.01
C VAL A 375 -20.58 16.51 0.57
N ARG A 376 -19.68 16.93 -0.33
CA ARG A 376 -19.97 17.09 -1.76
C ARG A 376 -20.10 15.73 -2.45
N GLY A 377 -19.23 14.79 -2.12
CA GLY A 377 -19.22 13.47 -2.73
C GLY A 377 -18.36 12.49 -1.98
N VAL A 378 -18.68 11.21 -2.15
CA VAL A 378 -17.87 10.10 -1.66
C VAL A 378 -17.68 9.14 -2.82
N THR A 379 -16.43 8.85 -3.15
CA THR A 379 -16.06 8.04 -4.30
C THR A 379 -15.02 7.01 -3.88
N ALA A 380 -15.06 5.85 -4.52
CA ALA A 380 -13.94 4.94 -4.50
C ALA A 380 -12.99 5.30 -5.65
N GLU A 381 -11.69 5.21 -5.41
CA GLU A 381 -10.67 5.40 -6.44
C GLU A 381 -9.55 4.38 -6.27
N LEU A 382 -8.97 3.92 -7.38
CA LEU A 382 -7.68 3.26 -7.38
C LEU A 382 -6.60 4.33 -7.41
N ALA A 383 -5.60 4.23 -6.53
CA ALA A 383 -4.55 5.21 -6.45
C ALA A 383 -3.18 4.59 -6.13
N GLY A 384 -2.13 5.31 -6.50
CA GLY A 384 -0.75 4.87 -6.39
C GLY A 384 -0.22 4.30 -7.70
N ARG A 385 1.06 3.92 -7.68
CA ARG A 385 1.76 3.33 -8.82
C ARG A 385 2.21 1.90 -8.56
N SER A 386 1.90 1.36 -7.39
CA SER A 386 2.15 -0.03 -7.04
C SER A 386 1.09 -0.94 -7.63
N LEU A 387 1.50 -2.12 -8.10
CA LEU A 387 0.61 -3.19 -8.51
C LEU A 387 0.58 -4.30 -7.43
N PRO A 388 -0.60 -4.80 -7.05
CA PRO A 388 -1.91 -4.33 -7.50
C PRO A 388 -2.24 -2.93 -6.92
N PRO A 389 -3.01 -2.10 -7.65
CA PRO A 389 -3.36 -0.76 -7.15
C PRO A 389 -4.19 -0.86 -5.87
N LYS A 390 -3.98 0.09 -4.97
CA LYS A 390 -4.70 0.08 -3.69
C LYS A 390 -5.99 0.90 -3.83
N PRO A 391 -7.15 0.37 -3.36
CA PRO A 391 -8.38 1.15 -3.33
C PRO A 391 -8.36 2.16 -2.18
N TRP A 392 -8.88 3.35 -2.46
CA TRP A 392 -9.03 4.44 -1.52
C TRP A 392 -10.49 4.92 -1.50
N LEU A 393 -10.95 5.29 -0.31
CA LEU A 393 -12.15 6.10 -0.15
C LEU A 393 -11.74 7.57 -0.26
N ARG A 394 -12.34 8.29 -1.20
CA ARG A 394 -12.21 9.74 -1.32
C ARG A 394 -13.50 10.42 -0.88
N VAL A 395 -13.37 11.38 0.03
CA VAL A 395 -14.45 12.25 0.51
C VAL A 395 -14.12 13.68 0.11
N ASP A 396 -14.96 14.27 -0.74
CA ASP A 396 -14.84 15.68 -1.14
C ASP A 396 -15.83 16.53 -0.34
N PHE A 397 -15.37 17.67 0.16
CA PHE A 397 -16.17 18.60 0.95
C PHE A 397 -16.59 19.83 0.13
N THR A 398 -17.67 20.47 0.56
CA THR A 398 -18.19 21.70 -0.06
C THR A 398 -17.21 22.86 0.03
N ASP A 399 -16.37 22.90 1.07
CA ASP A 399 -15.32 23.91 1.28
C ASP A 399 -14.09 23.73 0.38
N GLY A 400 -14.10 22.75 -0.53
CA GLY A 400 -13.03 22.47 -1.49
C GLY A 400 -11.92 21.57 -0.96
N SER A 401 -11.97 21.15 0.32
CA SER A 401 -11.03 20.18 0.86
C SER A 401 -11.41 18.74 0.51
N THR A 402 -10.41 17.84 0.56
CA THR A 402 -10.58 16.41 0.25
C THR A 402 -9.88 15.58 1.33
N LEU A 403 -10.53 14.51 1.79
CA LEU A 403 -9.94 13.47 2.63
C LEU A 403 -9.90 12.15 1.87
N ARG A 404 -8.75 11.47 1.88
CA ARG A 404 -8.57 10.13 1.33
C ARG A 404 -8.21 9.15 2.45
N LEU A 405 -8.79 7.96 2.40
CA LEU A 405 -8.57 6.89 3.36
C LEU A 405 -8.21 5.61 2.62
N ARG A 406 -7.12 4.96 3.01
CA ARG A 406 -6.76 3.63 2.51
C ARG A 406 -7.62 2.60 3.22
N ASP A 407 -8.85 2.49 2.77
CA ASP A 407 -9.87 1.64 3.35
C ASP A 407 -10.59 0.89 2.23
N PRO A 408 -10.14 -0.34 1.89
CA PRO A 408 -10.75 -1.14 0.83
C PRO A 408 -12.23 -1.45 1.10
N VAL A 409 -12.61 -1.53 2.38
CA VAL A 409 -13.97 -1.84 2.81
C VAL A 409 -14.88 -0.64 2.58
N ALA A 410 -14.46 0.55 3.01
CA ALA A 410 -15.21 1.78 2.78
C ALA A 410 -15.28 2.13 1.29
N ALA A 411 -14.16 1.97 0.57
CA ALA A 411 -14.12 2.17 -0.88
C ALA A 411 -15.13 1.25 -1.57
N ARG A 412 -15.22 -0.02 -1.17
CA ARG A 412 -16.23 -0.94 -1.71
C ARG A 412 -17.65 -0.43 -1.53
N HIS A 413 -18.01 0.11 -0.36
CA HIS A 413 -19.32 0.72 -0.15
C HIS A 413 -19.56 1.92 -1.08
N ALA A 414 -18.59 2.82 -1.19
CA ALA A 414 -18.70 4.01 -2.03
C ALA A 414 -18.84 3.67 -3.53
N ALA A 415 -18.20 2.60 -4.00
CA ALA A 415 -18.35 2.12 -5.36
C ALA A 415 -19.81 1.73 -5.67
N VAL A 416 -20.49 1.05 -4.73
CA VAL A 416 -21.91 0.66 -4.87
C VAL A 416 -22.86 1.87 -4.85
N LEU A 417 -22.49 2.95 -4.15
CA LEU A 417 -23.28 4.19 -4.14
C LEU A 417 -23.17 5.00 -5.45
N SER A 418 -22.17 4.70 -6.28
CA SER A 418 -21.87 5.44 -7.51
C SER A 418 -22.46 4.79 -8.77
N THR A 419 -23.03 3.58 -8.64
CA THR A 419 -23.76 2.85 -9.68
C THR A 419 -25.25 3.14 -9.58
#